data_AF-V5GAP3-F1
#
_entry.id   AF-V5GAP3-F1
#
_cell.length_a   1.000
_cell.length_b   1.000
_cell.length_c   1.000
_cell.angle_alpha   90.00
_cell.angle_beta   90.00
_cell.angle_gamma   90.00
#
_symmetry.space_group_name_H-M   'P 1'
#
loop_
_entity.id
_entity.type
_entity.pdbx_description
1 polymer ?
#
loop_
_entity_poly.entity_id
_entity_poly.type
_entity_poly.pdbx_seq_one_letter_code
_entity_poly.pdbx_strand_id
1 'polypeptide(L)'
;ILLKKGYMYLAGFDGGLDAPIVNGHADIQLARVTKDSEINLQNGALNLKLADACQDYVQFKIQAKDCDVAENIKSTINRLGDVIILTPDINEDNTVSVSCVNGAVNVESASWQDMIKLKLKK
;
A
#
# COMPACT_ATOMS: atom_id res chain seq x y z
N ILE A 1 7.78 10.64 5.42
CA ILE A 1 7.16 10.59 6.76
C ILE A 1 7.87 9.52 7.56
N LEU A 2 8.39 9.82 8.77
CA LEU A 2 9.12 8.84 9.58
C LEU A 2 8.31 8.43 10.82
N LEU A 3 8.17 7.12 11.07
CA LEU A 3 7.61 6.57 12.31
C LEU A 3 8.63 5.67 13.01
N LYS A 4 9.12 6.11 14.19
CA LYS A 4 10.05 5.30 15.01
C LYS A 4 9.33 4.22 15.82
N LYS A 5 8.19 4.57 16.44
CA LYS A 5 7.34 3.64 17.17
C LYS A 5 5.89 4.11 17.17
N GLY A 6 4.93 3.21 16.99
CA GLY A 6 3.50 3.51 17.24
C GLY A 6 2.56 3.10 16.10
N TYR A 7 1.51 3.90 15.88
CA TYR A 7 0.51 3.70 14.84
C TYR A 7 0.56 4.86 13.84
N MET A 8 0.61 4.54 12.54
CA MET A 8 0.47 5.51 11.45
C MET A 8 -0.86 5.31 10.76
N TYR A 9 -1.59 6.41 10.54
CA TYR A 9 -2.82 6.42 9.77
C TYR A 9 -2.73 7.47 8.67
N LEU A 10 -2.80 7.06 7.41
CA LEU A 10 -2.83 7.94 6.25
C LEU A 10 -4.08 7.63 5.42
N ALA A 11 -5.04 8.55 5.39
CA ALA A 11 -6.31 8.36 4.66
C ALA A 11 -6.40 9.22 3.41
N GLY A 12 -6.57 8.56 2.25
CA GLY A 12 -6.72 9.21 0.95
C GLY A 12 -5.48 10.03 0.56
N PHE A 13 -4.30 9.45 0.73
CA PHE A 13 -3.04 10.08 0.36
C PHE A 13 -2.96 10.25 -1.17
N ASP A 14 -2.56 11.44 -1.61
CA ASP A 14 -2.38 11.80 -3.01
C ASP A 14 -1.02 12.47 -3.17
N GLY A 15 -0.14 11.87 -3.97
CA GLY A 15 1.21 12.39 -4.24
C GLY A 15 2.27 11.29 -4.22
N GLY A 16 3.51 11.65 -3.89
CA GLY A 16 4.57 10.67 -3.67
C GLY A 16 4.82 10.42 -2.18
N LEU A 17 4.98 9.16 -1.81
CA LEU A 17 5.13 8.71 -0.43
C LEU A 17 6.53 8.12 -0.22
N ASP A 18 7.24 8.59 0.78
CA ASP A 18 8.42 7.92 1.34
C ASP A 18 8.17 7.74 2.84
N ALA A 19 7.96 6.50 3.27
CA ALA A 19 7.48 6.16 4.61
C ALA A 19 8.36 5.10 5.30
N PRO A 20 9.50 5.50 5.91
CA PRO A 20 10.23 4.65 6.84
C PRO A 20 9.48 4.46 8.16
N ILE A 21 9.24 3.20 8.54
CA ILE A 21 8.54 2.77 9.76
C ILE A 21 9.39 1.70 10.45
N VAL A 22 9.94 2.04 11.62
CA VAL A 22 10.87 1.15 12.35
C VAL A 22 10.12 0.09 13.15
N ASN A 23 9.12 0.48 13.94
CA ASN A 23 8.36 -0.47 14.76
C ASN A 23 6.92 0.00 14.93
N GLY A 24 5.95 -0.64 14.28
CA GLY A 24 4.58 -0.19 14.44
C GLY A 24 3.59 -0.79 13.47
N HIS A 25 2.39 -0.25 13.55
CA HIS A 25 1.31 -0.59 12.64
C HIS A 25 1.02 0.62 11.76
N ALA A 26 0.88 0.39 10.46
CA ALA A 26 0.52 1.45 9.52
C ALA A 26 -0.73 1.05 8.76
N ASP A 27 -1.72 1.94 8.71
CA ASP A 27 -2.88 1.82 7.83
C ASP A 27 -2.80 2.99 6.85
N ILE A 28 -2.44 2.66 5.61
CA ILE A 28 -2.13 3.62 4.56
C ILE A 28 -3.12 3.41 3.43
N GLN A 29 -3.82 4.47 3.06
CA GLN A 29 -4.80 4.48 2.00
C GLN A 29 -4.30 5.40 0.89
N LEU A 30 -3.97 4.82 -0.26
CA LEU A 30 -3.44 5.52 -1.41
C LEU A 30 -4.59 5.82 -2.38
N ALA A 31 -4.90 7.10 -2.55
CA ALA A 31 -5.89 7.56 -3.53
C ALA A 31 -5.27 7.69 -4.93
N ARG A 32 -4.06 8.24 -4.97
CA ARG A 32 -3.27 8.41 -6.20
C ARG A 32 -1.79 8.50 -5.85
N VAL A 33 -0.95 7.98 -6.74
CA VAL A 33 0.50 8.12 -6.68
C VAL A 33 0.99 8.86 -7.91
N THR A 34 1.72 9.96 -7.69
CA THR A 34 2.14 10.87 -8.79
C THR A 34 3.63 10.76 -9.14
N LYS A 35 4.38 9.95 -8.40
CA LYS A 35 5.79 9.66 -8.60
C LYS A 35 6.15 8.36 -7.88
N ASP A 36 7.28 7.77 -8.23
CA ASP A 36 7.82 6.62 -7.51
C ASP A 36 7.87 6.87 -6.00
N SER A 37 7.47 5.83 -5.26
CA SER A 37 7.20 5.92 -3.82
C SER A 37 7.67 4.67 -3.10
N GLU A 38 7.95 4.81 -1.81
CA GLU A 38 8.52 3.75 -0.98
C GLU A 38 7.86 3.70 0.40
N ILE A 39 7.57 2.48 0.87
CA ILE A 39 7.09 2.19 2.22
C ILE A 39 8.00 1.11 2.81
N ASN A 40 8.76 1.46 3.83
CA ASN A 40 9.75 0.58 4.44
C ASN A 40 9.38 0.28 5.89
N LEU A 41 8.83 -0.91 6.14
CA LEU A 41 8.47 -1.40 7.46
C LEU A 41 9.51 -2.41 7.97
N GLN A 42 10.21 -2.08 9.06
CA GLN A 42 11.17 -3.03 9.65
C GLN A 42 10.49 -4.05 10.55
N ASN A 43 9.58 -3.61 11.43
CA ASN A 43 8.86 -4.48 12.36
C ASN A 43 7.39 -4.04 12.53
N GLY A 44 6.45 -4.98 12.42
CA GLY A 44 5.04 -4.78 12.75
C GLY A 44 4.07 -5.19 11.65
N ALA A 45 3.07 -4.35 11.32
CA ALA A 45 2.13 -4.68 10.25
C ALA A 45 1.75 -3.47 9.39
N LEU A 46 1.48 -3.72 8.11
CA LEU A 46 1.01 -2.72 7.16
C LEU A 46 -0.33 -3.17 6.57
N ASN A 47 -1.35 -2.35 6.73
CA ASN A 47 -2.59 -2.43 5.97
C ASN A 47 -2.53 -1.38 4.86
N LEU A 48 -2.46 -1.84 3.62
CA LEU A 48 -2.40 -1.00 2.44
C LEU A 48 -3.73 -1.06 1.71
N LYS A 49 -4.43 0.08 1.64
CA LYS A 49 -5.69 0.21 0.90
C LYS A 49 -5.45 1.01 -0.36
N LEU A 50 -5.79 0.42 -1.50
CA LEU A 50 -5.57 1.01 -2.80
C LEU A 50 -6.90 1.51 -3.36
N ALA A 51 -6.98 2.79 -3.73
CA ALA A 51 -8.12 3.24 -4.52
C ALA A 51 -8.16 2.47 -5.85
N ASP A 52 -9.37 2.20 -6.33
CA ASP A 52 -9.58 1.61 -7.66
C ASP A 52 -8.76 2.34 -8.74
N ALA A 53 -8.88 3.67 -8.79
CA ALA A 53 -8.15 4.48 -9.77
C ALA A 53 -6.63 4.35 -9.62
N CYS A 54 -6.10 4.17 -8.39
CA CYS A 54 -4.67 4.03 -8.17
C CYS A 54 -4.12 2.73 -8.78
N GLN A 55 -4.93 1.68 -8.88
CA GLN A 55 -4.52 0.39 -9.44
C GLN A 55 -4.46 0.40 -10.98
N ASP A 56 -5.05 1.39 -11.63
CA ASP A 56 -5.12 1.47 -13.10
C ASP A 56 -3.77 1.87 -13.74
N TYR A 57 -2.88 2.53 -12.98
CA TYR A 57 -1.62 3.09 -13.50
C TYR A 57 -0.39 2.90 -12.59
N VAL A 58 -0.54 2.32 -11.40
CA VAL A 58 0.56 2.12 -10.45
C VAL A 58 0.89 0.65 -10.32
N GLN A 59 2.17 0.32 -10.47
CA GLN A 59 2.68 -1.00 -10.11
C GLN A 59 3.07 -1.02 -8.64
N PHE A 60 2.64 -2.05 -7.91
CA PHE A 60 3.05 -2.26 -6.52
C PHE A 60 4.00 -3.45 -6.45
N LYS A 61 5.20 -3.24 -5.90
CA LYS A 61 6.17 -4.30 -5.62
C LYS A 61 6.28 -4.47 -4.12
N ILE A 62 5.77 -5.58 -3.61
CA ILE A 62 5.60 -5.82 -2.19
C ILE A 62 6.49 -6.98 -1.79
N GLN A 63 7.54 -6.70 -1.05
CA GLN A 63 8.45 -7.70 -0.49
C GLN A 63 8.10 -7.92 0.98
N ALA A 64 7.52 -9.07 1.30
CA ALA A 64 7.13 -9.45 2.65
C ALA A 64 7.01 -10.97 2.75
N LYS A 65 7.43 -11.54 3.89
CA LYS A 65 7.29 -12.98 4.17
C LYS A 65 5.83 -13.39 4.39
N ASP A 66 5.06 -12.52 5.04
CA ASP A 66 3.65 -12.71 5.27
C ASP A 66 2.89 -11.60 4.55
N CYS A 67 2.26 -11.94 3.44
CA CYS A 67 1.49 -11.00 2.64
C CYS A 67 0.18 -11.59 2.15
N ASP A 68 -0.90 -11.01 2.64
CA ASP A 68 -2.24 -11.27 2.17
C ASP A 68 -2.68 -10.18 1.19
N VAL A 69 -3.34 -10.62 0.12
CA VAL A 69 -3.83 -9.74 -0.95
C VAL A 69 -5.27 -10.13 -1.20
N ALA A 70 -6.18 -9.21 -0.90
CA ALA A 70 -7.60 -9.44 -0.99
C ALA A 70 -8.04 -9.71 -2.44
N GLU A 71 -9.10 -10.50 -2.58
CA GLU A 71 -9.68 -10.89 -3.88
C GLU A 71 -10.24 -9.71 -4.68
N ASN A 72 -10.44 -8.55 -4.03
CA ASN A 72 -11.01 -7.36 -4.65
C ASN A 72 -9.97 -6.46 -5.35
N ILE A 73 -8.71 -6.87 -5.40
CA ILE A 73 -7.66 -6.20 -6.16
C ILE A 73 -7.93 -6.36 -7.66
N LYS A 74 -7.87 -5.25 -8.40
CA LYS A 74 -8.10 -5.21 -9.85
C LYS A 74 -6.84 -5.51 -10.66
N SER A 75 -5.68 -5.13 -10.13
CA SER A 75 -4.39 -5.36 -10.77
C SER A 75 -4.10 -6.85 -10.95
N THR A 76 -3.36 -7.18 -12.00
CA THR A 76 -2.84 -8.54 -12.18
C THR A 76 -1.85 -8.87 -11.06
N ILE A 77 -2.10 -9.96 -10.33
CA ILE A 77 -1.30 -10.38 -9.16
C ILE A 77 -0.28 -11.45 -9.57
N ASN A 78 1.00 -11.13 -9.43
CA ASN A 78 2.11 -12.08 -9.63
C ASN A 78 2.83 -12.35 -8.30
N ARG A 79 2.94 -13.63 -7.91
CA ARG A 79 3.65 -14.04 -6.67
C ARG A 79 4.97 -14.74 -7.04
N LEU A 80 6.08 -14.20 -6.55
CA LEU A 80 7.45 -14.64 -6.81
C LEU A 80 8.20 -14.80 -5.47
N GLY A 81 8.00 -15.93 -4.80
CA GLY A 81 8.53 -16.15 -3.44
C GLY A 81 7.95 -15.15 -2.45
N ASP A 82 8.82 -14.43 -1.73
CA ASP A 82 8.45 -13.38 -0.76
C ASP A 82 8.12 -12.03 -1.43
N VAL A 83 8.00 -12.00 -2.76
CA VAL A 83 7.67 -10.78 -3.53
C VAL A 83 6.34 -10.95 -4.23
N ILE A 84 5.45 -9.98 -4.05
CA ILE A 84 4.20 -9.84 -4.79
C ILE A 84 4.30 -8.62 -5.68
N ILE A 85 3.94 -8.77 -6.95
CA ILE A 85 3.88 -7.68 -7.91
C ILE A 85 2.43 -7.53 -8.34
N LEU A 86 1.85 -6.36 -8.09
CA LEU A 86 0.55 -5.95 -8.60
C LEU A 86 0.80 -5.09 -9.83
N THR A 87 0.45 -5.59 -11.01
CA THR A 87 0.68 -4.90 -12.29
C THR A 87 -0.62 -4.27 -12.79
N PRO A 88 -0.62 -2.98 -13.16
CA PRO A 88 -1.78 -2.33 -13.76
C PRO A 88 -2.09 -2.89 -15.17
N ASP A 89 -3.36 -2.90 -15.57
CA ASP A 89 -3.79 -3.49 -16.85
C ASP A 89 -3.52 -2.59 -18.07
N ILE A 90 -3.34 -1.28 -17.88
CA ILE A 90 -3.22 -0.31 -18.97
C ILE A 90 -1.74 -0.02 -19.27
N ASN A 91 -1.12 0.85 -18.47
CA ASN A 91 0.29 1.26 -18.57
C ASN A 91 0.79 1.66 -17.18
N GLU A 92 2.03 1.31 -16.87
CA GLU A 92 2.69 1.70 -15.64
C GLU A 92 3.27 3.11 -15.75
N ASP A 93 2.73 4.05 -14.98
CA ASP A 93 3.28 5.41 -14.88
C ASP A 93 4.26 5.53 -13.71
N ASN A 94 4.01 4.79 -12.62
CA ASN A 94 4.78 4.89 -11.38
C ASN A 94 4.87 3.55 -10.65
N THR A 95 5.95 3.35 -9.90
CA THR A 95 6.11 2.19 -8.99
C THR A 95 5.97 2.60 -7.53
N VAL A 96 5.26 1.80 -6.73
CA VAL A 96 5.33 1.82 -5.27
C VAL A 96 6.05 0.58 -4.79
N SER A 97 7.19 0.79 -4.14
CA SER A 97 7.95 -0.28 -3.49
C SER A 97 7.57 -0.38 -2.02
N VAL A 98 7.18 -1.57 -1.58
CA VAL A 98 6.82 -1.87 -0.20
C VAL A 98 7.76 -2.96 0.29
N SER A 99 8.50 -2.69 1.36
CA SER A 99 9.36 -3.68 2.02
C SER A 99 8.93 -3.87 3.46
N CYS A 100 8.66 -5.11 3.85
CA CYS A 100 8.32 -5.50 5.21
C CYS A 100 9.22 -6.65 5.66
N VAL A 101 10.18 -6.34 6.53
CA VAL A 101 11.22 -7.30 6.94
C VAL A 101 10.69 -8.29 7.97
N ASN A 102 10.10 -7.79 9.07
CA ASN A 102 9.55 -8.61 10.15
C ASN A 102 8.11 -8.20 10.44
N GLY A 103 7.17 -8.76 9.70
CA GLY A 103 5.79 -8.32 9.82
C GLY A 103 4.89 -8.90 8.76
N ALA A 104 3.62 -8.48 8.81
CA ALA A 104 2.61 -8.84 7.85
C ALA A 104 2.18 -7.63 7.02
N VAL A 105 1.92 -7.85 5.73
CA VAL A 105 1.32 -6.86 4.84
C VAL A 105 -0.03 -7.38 4.37
N ASN A 106 -1.08 -6.62 4.62
CA ASN A 106 -2.40 -6.86 4.03
C ASN A 106 -2.67 -5.80 2.97
N VAL A 107 -3.11 -6.23 1.79
CA VAL A 107 -3.42 -5.33 0.68
C VAL A 107 -4.86 -5.53 0.25
N GLU A 108 -5.63 -4.45 0.19
CA GLU A 108 -7.03 -4.49 -0.26
C GLU A 108 -7.34 -3.32 -1.21
N SER A 109 -8.28 -3.54 -2.12
CA SER A 109 -8.89 -2.44 -2.87
C SER A 109 -9.95 -1.74 -2.02
N ALA A 110 -10.07 -0.43 -2.15
CA ALA A 110 -11.14 0.36 -1.54
C ALA A 110 -11.74 1.31 -2.58
N SER A 111 -13.07 1.38 -2.64
CA SER A 111 -13.72 2.38 -3.50
C SER A 111 -13.51 3.78 -2.93
N TRP A 112 -13.50 4.81 -3.79
CA TRP A 112 -13.40 6.20 -3.35
C TRP A 112 -14.53 6.60 -2.39
N GLN A 113 -15.71 6.01 -2.54
CA GLN A 113 -16.83 6.21 -1.62
C GLN A 113 -16.52 5.67 -0.21
N ASP A 114 -15.85 4.53 -0.12
CA ASP A 114 -15.44 3.94 1.16
C ASP A 114 -14.33 4.78 1.81
N MET A 115 -13.40 5.30 1.00
CA MET A 115 -12.35 6.21 1.47
C MET A 115 -12.90 7.51 2.06
N ILE A 116 -13.99 8.05 1.51
CA ILE A 116 -14.66 9.24 2.07
C ILE A 116 -15.45 8.91 3.33
N LYS A 117 -16.20 7.81 3.35
CA LYS A 117 -16.97 7.39 4.53
C LYS A 117 -16.08 7.14 5.74
N LEU A 118 -14.86 6.64 5.53
CA LEU A 118 -13.87 6.44 6.58
C LEU A 118 -13.32 7.76 7.14
N LYS A 119 -13.21 8.83 6.33
CA LYS A 119 -12.85 10.18 6.85
C LYS A 119 -13.90 10.78 7.78
N LEU A 120 -15.15 10.32 7.72
CA LEU A 120 -16.27 10.83 8.51
C LEU A 120 -16.48 10.08 9.84
N LYS A 121 -15.88 8.90 10.02
CA LYS A 121 -15.86 8.19 11.31
C LYS A 121 -14.69 8.72 12.15
N LYS A 122 -14.87 9.89 12.76
CA LYS A 122 -14.06 10.38 13.88
C LYS A 122 -14.75 10.09 15.20
#